data_AF-A0A540K3G1-F1
#
_entry.id   AF-A0A540K3G1-F1
#
_cell.length_a   1.000
_cell.length_b   1.000
_cell.length_c   1.000
_cell.angle_alpha   90.00
_cell.angle_beta   90.00
_cell.angle_gamma   90.00
#
_symmetry.space_group_name_H-M   'P 1'
#
loop_
_entity.id
_entity.type
_entity.pdbx_description
1 polymer ?
#
loop_
_entity_poly.entity_id
_entity_poly.type
_entity_poly.pdbx_seq_one_letter_code
_entity_poly.pdbx_strand_id
1 'polypeptide(L)' 'MYSNCGKLVLAEKVFEEMAIKNVVSYNAFVSGLLRNGVPHVALDVFKQMRAWS' A
#
# COMPACT_ATOMS: atom_id res chain seq x y z
N MET A 1 -2.54 -6.84 21.22
CA MET A 1 -3.00 -7.20 19.87
C MET A 1 -3.38 -5.93 19.10
N TYR A 2 -2.45 -5.00 18.83
CA TYR A 2 -2.67 -3.77 18.02
C TYR A 2 -1.34 -3.18 17.49
N SER A 3 -0.25 -3.95 17.51
CA SER A 3 1.10 -3.38 17.54
C SER A 3 1.74 -3.13 16.16
N ASN A 4 1.04 -3.41 15.05
CA ASN A 4 1.55 -3.16 13.69
C ASN A 4 0.62 -2.34 12.78
N CYS A 5 -0.61 -2.00 13.21
CA CYS A 5 -1.54 -1.22 12.37
C CYS A 5 -1.10 0.25 12.18
N GLY A 6 -0.43 0.86 13.17
CA GLY A 6 -0.05 2.28 13.09
C GLY A 6 0.88 2.61 11.91
N LYS A 7 1.82 1.70 11.60
CA LYS A 7 2.73 1.86 10.45
C LYS A 7 2.02 1.66 9.11
N LEU A 8 1.00 0.80 9.10
CA LEU A 8 0.20 0.54 7.91
C LEU A 8 -0.67 1.75 7.55
N VAL A 9 -1.37 2.29 8.54
CA VAL A 9 -2.24 3.48 8.40
C VAL A 9 -1.42 4.70 7.98
N LEU A 10 -0.21 4.85 8.52
CA LEU A 10 0.72 5.90 8.09
C LEU A 10 1.19 5.70 6.65
N ALA A 11 1.57 4.47 6.27
CA ALA A 11 1.98 4.17 4.90
C ALA A 11 0.84 4.42 3.90
N GLU A 12 -0.40 4.08 4.27
CA GLU A 12 -1.60 4.32 3.48
C GLU A 12 -1.88 5.81 3.30
N LYS A 13 -1.81 6.60 4.38
CA LYS A 13 -1.95 8.07 4.29
C LYS A 13 -0.88 8.70 3.41
N VAL A 14 0.39 8.34 3.60
CA VAL A 14 1.49 8.87 2.78
C VAL A 14 1.30 8.46 1.33
N PHE A 15 0.83 7.24 1.08
CA PHE A 15 0.52 6.77 -0.25
C PHE A 15 -0.64 7.57 -0.87
N GLU A 16 -1.72 7.84 -0.14
CA GLU A 16 -2.84 8.66 -0.63
C GLU A 16 -2.43 10.10 -0.93
N GLU A 17 -1.63 10.72 -0.06
CA GLU A 17 -1.12 12.09 -0.19
C GLU A 17 -0.12 12.26 -1.36
N MET A 18 0.44 11.18 -1.91
CA MET A 18 1.28 11.28 -3.11
C MET A 18 0.46 11.75 -4.32
N ALA A 19 0.77 12.96 -4.78
CA ALA A 19 0.19 13.55 -6.00
C ALA A 19 0.52 12.75 -7.27
N ILE A 20 1.69 12.11 -7.31
CA ILE A 20 2.14 11.24 -8.41
C ILE A 20 2.55 9.90 -7.81
N LYS A 21 1.74 8.87 -8.05
CA LYS A 21 2.02 7.50 -7.64
C LYS A 21 2.61 6.77 -8.84
N ASN A 22 3.88 6.37 -8.72
CA ASN A 22 4.57 5.62 -9.77
C ASN A 22 4.67 4.13 -9.39
N VAL A 23 5.12 3.31 -10.34
CA VAL A 23 5.28 1.86 -10.17
C VAL A 23 6.15 1.52 -8.95
N VAL A 24 7.15 2.33 -8.67
CA VAL A 24 8.07 2.15 -7.53
C VAL A 24 7.35 2.42 -6.21
N SER A 25 6.57 3.50 -6.09
CA SER A 25 5.75 3.80 -4.90
C SER A 25 4.73 2.69 -4.63
N TYR A 26 4.06 2.19 -5.67
CA TYR A 26 3.12 1.07 -5.56
C TYR A 26 3.81 -0.21 -5.07
N ASN A 27 4.94 -0.58 -5.68
CA ASN A 27 5.69 -1.77 -5.27
C ASN A 27 6.21 -1.68 -3.84
N ALA A 28 6.68 -0.50 -3.41
CA ALA A 28 7.12 -0.26 -2.04
C ALA A 28 5.95 -0.40 -1.05
N PHE A 29 4.79 0.15 -1.39
CA PHE A 29 3.59 0.07 -0.56
C PHE A 29 3.05 -1.37 -0.46
N VAL A 30 2.89 -2.07 -1.59
CA VAL A 30 2.47 -3.49 -1.65
C VAL A 30 3.43 -4.38 -0.88
N SER A 31 4.75 -4.20 -1.03
CA SER A 31 5.75 -4.96 -0.28
C SER A 31 5.67 -4.70 1.23
N GLY A 32 5.38 -3.46 1.64
CA GLY A 32 5.12 -3.10 3.03
C GLY A 32 3.86 -3.77 3.60
N LEU A 33 2.79 -3.84 2.82
CA LEU A 33 1.54 -4.51 3.18
C LEU A 33 1.73 -6.03 3.34
N LEU A 34 2.46 -6.67 2.42
CA LEU A 34 2.79 -8.09 2.48
C LEU A 34 3.61 -8.44 3.72
N ARG A 35 4.63 -7.63 4.04
CA ARG A 35 5.47 -7.83 5.23
C ARG A 35 4.73 -7.61 6.54
N ASN A 36 3.68 -6.80 6.54
CA ASN A 36 2.84 -6.55 7.72
C ASN A 36 1.68 -7.54 7.86
N GLY A 37 1.60 -8.57 7.02
CA GLY A 37 0.60 -9.64 7.13
C GLY A 37 -0.79 -9.24 6.65
N VAL A 38 -0.91 -8.20 5.82
CA VAL A 38 -2.18 -7.74 5.23
C VAL A 38 -2.18 -7.86 3.69
N PRO A 39 -2.04 -9.09 3.15
CA PRO A 39 -1.94 -9.32 1.71
C PRO A 39 -3.21 -8.93 0.94
N HIS A 40 -4.37 -8.86 1.59
CA HIS A 40 -5.64 -8.46 0.96
C HIS A 40 -5.61 -7.00 0.50
N VAL A 41 -5.12 -6.08 1.34
CA VAL A 41 -4.94 -4.66 0.98
C VAL A 41 -3.94 -4.53 -0.17
N ALA A 42 -2.86 -5.32 -0.14
CA ALA A 42 -1.85 -5.33 -1.20
C ALA A 42 -2.46 -5.71 -2.57
N LEU A 43 -3.36 -6.69 -2.59
CA LEU A 43 -4.06 -7.12 -3.80
C LEU A 43 -4.99 -6.03 -4.34
N ASP A 44 -5.74 -5.35 -3.48
CA ASP A 44 -6.67 -4.29 -3.93
C ASP A 44 -5.92 -3.07 -4.46
N VAL A 45 -4.82 -2.67 -3.80
CA VAL A 45 -3.88 -1.65 -4.30
C VAL A 45 -3.32 -2.05 -5.67
N PHE A 46 -2.91 -3.32 -5.84
CA PHE A 46 -2.37 -3.81 -7.11
C PHE A 46 -3.43 -3.85 -8.23
N LYS A 47 -4.70 -4.15 -7.91
CA LYS A 47 -5.80 -4.07 -8.87
C LYS A 47 -6.08 -2.64 -9.32
N GLN A 48 -6.08 -1.67 -8.39
CA GLN A 48 -6.22 -0.25 -8.72
C GLN A 48 -5.12 0.22 -9.68
N MET A 49 -3.88 -0.23 -9.45
CA MET A 49 -2.76 0.07 -10.35
C MET A 49 -2.98 -0.49 -11.77
N ARG A 50 -3.51 -1.71 -11.89
CA ARG A 50 -3.78 -2.34 -13.19
C ARG A 50 -4.99 -1.73 -13.92
N ALA A 51 -5.92 -1.10 -13.18
CA ALA A 51 -7.07 -0.40 -13.73
C ALA A 51 -6.75 0.99 -14.32
N TRP A 52 -5.48 1.42 -14.28
CA TRP A 52 -4.98 2.58 -15.03
C TRP A 52 -4.57 2.27 -16.47
N SER A 53 -4.73 1.02 -16.91
CA SER A 53 -4.53 0.61 -18.31
C SER A 53 -5.77 0.82 -19.17
#